data_AF-A0AAV5TE38-F1
#
_entry.id   AF-A0AAV5TE38-F1
#
_cell.length_a   1.000
_cell.length_b   1.000
_cell.length_c   1.000
_cell.angle_alpha   90.00
_cell.angle_beta   90.00
_cell.angle_gamma   90.00
#
_symmetry.space_group_name_H-M   'P 1'
#
loop_
_entity.id
_entity.type
_entity.pdbx_description
1 polymer ?
#
loop_
_entity_poly.entity_id
_entity_poly.type
_entity_poly.pdbx_seq_one_letter_code
_entity_poly.pdbx_strand_id
1 'polypeptide(L)'
;MAQLQYIFSSHWTLSTLASFLLSRTFHRRQNLYAMQQFFPISTLHAISYAVLFLTVYFSESIKSLMTPGWYLFTSVLASVIPHYCFLCPLMFLILIRRGRFQRAYNVHCMINPEKKPNDIYFTALNEQWQ
;
A
#
# COMPACT_ATOMS: atom_id res chain seq x y z
N MET A 1 44.63 -21.67 -19.30
CA MET A 1 43.94 -21.87 -17.99
C MET A 1 43.49 -20.58 -17.33
N ALA A 2 44.23 -19.45 -17.41
CA ALA A 2 43.87 -18.20 -16.73
C ALA A 2 42.55 -17.51 -17.19
N GLN A 3 42.10 -17.72 -18.44
CA GLN A 3 40.86 -17.09 -18.94
C GLN A 3 39.57 -17.69 -18.34
N LEU A 4 39.58 -18.96 -17.91
CA LEU A 4 38.38 -19.59 -17.33
C LEU A 4 38.10 -19.11 -15.89
N GLN A 5 39.14 -18.75 -15.12
CA GLN A 5 38.95 -18.14 -13.80
C GLN A 5 38.39 -16.72 -13.86
N TYR A 6 38.74 -15.95 -14.90
CA TYR A 6 38.21 -14.60 -15.09
C TYR A 6 36.72 -14.61 -15.47
N ILE A 7 36.29 -15.58 -16.29
CA ILE A 7 34.88 -15.78 -16.66
C ILE A 7 34.05 -16.25 -15.46
N PHE A 8 34.59 -17.16 -14.63
CA PHE A 8 33.87 -17.60 -13.42
C PHE A 8 33.72 -16.44 -12.42
N SER A 9 34.78 -15.66 -12.19
CA SER A 9 34.74 -14.48 -11.31
C SER A 9 33.75 -13.42 -11.79
N SER A 10 33.69 -13.15 -13.11
CA SER A 10 32.74 -12.18 -13.69
C SER A 10 31.29 -12.66 -13.60
N HIS A 11 31.05 -13.97 -13.70
CA HIS A 11 29.71 -14.55 -13.57
C HIS A 11 29.17 -14.49 -12.13
N TRP A 12 30.04 -14.67 -11.12
CA TRP A 12 29.68 -14.46 -9.71
C TRP A 12 29.42 -12.97 -9.39
N THR A 13 30.21 -12.05 -9.96
CA THR A 13 29.98 -10.59 -9.79
C THR A 13 28.75 -10.09 -10.56
N LEU A 14 28.42 -10.65 -11.72
CA LEU A 14 27.19 -10.33 -12.46
C LEU A 14 25.95 -10.92 -11.78
N SER A 15 26.02 -12.14 -11.21
CA SER A 15 24.91 -12.72 -10.46
C SER A 15 24.62 -11.97 -9.15
N THR A 16 25.64 -11.40 -8.52
CA THR A 16 25.48 -10.55 -7.32
C THR A 16 25.00 -9.14 -7.69
N LEU A 17 25.44 -8.54 -8.81
CA LEU A 17 24.87 -7.27 -9.29
C LEU A 17 23.41 -7.41 -9.75
N ALA A 18 23.09 -8.47 -10.49
CA ALA A 18 21.74 -8.74 -10.99
C ALA A 18 20.76 -9.09 -9.85
N SER A 19 21.21 -9.84 -8.84
CA SER A 19 20.41 -10.11 -7.64
C SER A 19 20.22 -8.86 -6.79
N PHE A 20 21.20 -7.93 -6.72
CA PHE A 20 21.03 -6.63 -6.08
C PHE A 20 20.00 -5.75 -6.80
N LEU A 21 19.99 -5.75 -8.14
CA LEU A 21 19.03 -4.98 -8.94
C LEU A 21 17.61 -5.57 -8.87
N LEU A 22 17.49 -6.91 -8.89
CA LEU A 22 16.20 -7.60 -8.79
C LEU A 22 15.62 -7.51 -7.38
N SER A 23 16.44 -7.74 -6.35
CA SER A 23 16.04 -7.61 -4.93
C SER A 23 15.61 -6.18 -4.61
N ARG A 24 16.39 -5.18 -5.02
CA ARG A 24 16.03 -3.77 -4.83
C ARG A 24 14.75 -3.38 -5.56
N THR A 25 14.54 -3.91 -6.77
CA THR A 25 13.30 -3.68 -7.54
C THR A 25 12.10 -4.40 -6.91
N PHE A 26 12.30 -5.61 -6.40
CA PHE A 26 11.29 -6.38 -5.69
C PHE A 26 10.89 -5.68 -4.38
N HIS A 27 11.85 -5.26 -3.57
CA HIS A 27 11.60 -4.50 -2.35
C HIS A 27 10.91 -3.16 -2.65
N ARG A 28 11.31 -2.45 -3.71
CA ARG A 28 10.63 -1.22 -4.14
C ARG A 28 9.18 -1.49 -4.54
N ARG A 29 8.91 -2.53 -5.33
CA ARG A 29 7.53 -2.91 -5.70
C ARG A 29 6.72 -3.32 -4.47
N GLN A 30 7.29 -4.08 -3.55
CA GLN A 30 6.63 -4.49 -2.32
C GLN A 30 6.32 -3.29 -1.41
N ASN A 31 7.23 -2.34 -1.28
CA ASN A 31 6.98 -1.08 -0.58
C ASN A 31 5.91 -0.23 -1.26
N LEU A 32 5.89 -0.16 -2.59
CA LEU A 32 4.84 0.54 -3.32
C LEU A 32 3.46 -0.08 -3.08
N TYR A 33 3.35 -1.41 -3.11
CA TYR A 33 2.09 -2.08 -2.79
C TYR A 33 1.66 -1.88 -1.34
N ALA A 34 2.61 -1.91 -0.40
CA ALA A 34 2.32 -1.59 1.00
C ALA A 34 1.83 -0.14 1.13
N MET A 35 2.55 0.83 0.56
CA MET A 35 2.15 2.24 0.59
C MET A 35 0.79 2.49 -0.06
N GLN A 36 0.48 1.84 -1.17
CA GLN A 36 -0.85 1.93 -1.81
C GLN A 36 -1.98 1.43 -0.90
N GLN A 37 -1.70 0.48 -0.01
CA GLN A 37 -2.68 0.00 0.97
C GLN A 37 -2.78 0.92 2.19
N PHE A 38 -1.65 1.47 2.67
CA PHE A 38 -1.62 2.39 3.81
C PHE A 38 -2.14 3.79 3.48
N PHE A 39 -1.95 4.27 2.26
CA PHE A 39 -2.30 5.62 1.84
C PHE A 39 -3.79 5.96 2.01
N PRO A 40 -4.76 5.20 1.46
CA PRO A 40 -6.19 5.54 1.61
C PRO A 40 -6.63 5.52 3.08
N ILE A 41 -6.02 4.65 3.88
CA ILE A 41 -6.35 4.51 5.29
C ILE A 41 -5.78 5.67 6.11
N SER A 42 -4.53 6.06 5.83
CA SER A 42 -3.91 7.24 6.43
C SER A 42 -4.68 8.52 6.08
N THR A 43 -5.10 8.66 4.82
CA THR A 43 -5.92 9.79 4.36
C THR A 43 -7.27 9.84 5.06
N LEU A 44 -7.99 8.71 5.17
CA LEU A 44 -9.25 8.65 5.91
C LEU A 44 -9.05 9.00 7.39
N HIS A 45 -7.99 8.47 8.01
CA HIS A 45 -7.65 8.77 9.40
C HIS A 45 -7.38 10.28 9.60
N ALA A 46 -6.59 10.90 8.73
CA ALA A 46 -6.28 12.32 8.78
C ALA A 46 -7.55 13.19 8.63
N ILE A 47 -8.45 12.84 7.70
CA ILE A 47 -9.72 13.55 7.50
C ILE A 47 -10.60 13.43 8.75
N SER A 48 -10.78 12.23 9.29
CA SER A 48 -11.59 12.01 10.50
C SER A 48 -11.03 12.79 11.70
N TYR A 49 -9.70 12.83 11.86
CA TYR A 49 -9.05 13.60 12.92
C TYR A 49 -9.22 15.11 12.72
N ALA A 50 -9.11 15.61 11.49
CA ALA A 50 -9.33 17.01 11.19
C ALA A 50 -10.77 17.44 11.51
N VAL A 51 -11.76 16.62 11.14
CA VAL A 51 -13.17 16.87 11.48
C VAL A 51 -13.37 16.90 12.99
N LEU A 52 -12.85 15.89 13.72
CA LEU A 52 -12.92 15.85 15.18
C LEU A 52 -12.31 17.12 15.81
N PHE A 53 -11.11 17.49 15.37
CA PHE A 53 -10.40 18.67 15.88
C PHE A 53 -11.22 19.94 15.67
N LEU A 54 -11.75 20.14 14.45
CA LEU A 54 -12.60 21.29 14.13
C LEU A 54 -13.88 21.28 14.98
N THR A 55 -14.58 20.16 15.09
CA THR A 55 -15.82 20.06 15.88
C THR A 55 -15.58 20.40 17.35
N VAL A 56 -14.51 19.90 17.95
CA VAL A 56 -14.16 20.20 19.35
C VAL A 56 -13.76 21.67 19.50
N TYR A 57 -12.89 22.18 18.62
CA TYR A 57 -12.44 23.57 18.66
C TYR A 57 -13.60 24.56 18.52
N PHE A 58 -14.51 24.33 17.57
CA PHE A 58 -15.70 25.15 17.40
C PHE A 58 -16.63 25.04 18.61
N SER A 59 -16.89 23.83 19.11
CA SER A 59 -17.76 23.62 20.28
C SER A 59 -17.28 24.35 21.52
N GLU A 60 -15.97 24.40 21.77
CA GLU A 60 -15.41 25.20 22.86
C GLU A 60 -15.46 26.70 22.58
N SER A 61 -15.21 27.12 21.34
CA SER A 61 -15.22 28.54 20.95
C SER A 61 -16.60 29.19 21.09
N ILE A 62 -17.68 28.45 20.83
CA ILE A 62 -19.07 28.95 20.90
C ILE A 62 -19.84 28.42 22.11
N LYS A 63 -19.13 27.84 23.09
CA LYS A 63 -19.72 27.21 24.27
C LYS A 63 -20.66 28.12 25.05
N SER A 64 -20.35 29.41 25.13
CA SER A 64 -21.17 30.43 25.81
C SER A 64 -22.50 30.71 25.10
N LEU A 65 -22.60 30.39 23.80
CA LEU A 65 -23.77 30.61 22.94
C LEU A 65 -24.59 29.32 22.75
N MET A 66 -24.04 28.16 23.10
CA MET A 66 -24.71 26.87 22.95
C MET A 66 -25.59 26.54 24.15
N THR A 67 -26.74 25.92 23.87
CA THR A 67 -27.55 25.30 24.91
C THR A 67 -26.84 24.04 25.45
N PRO A 68 -27.04 23.70 26.74
CA PRO A 68 -26.37 22.54 27.37
C PRO A 68 -26.63 21.22 26.62
N GLY A 69 -27.83 21.04 26.09
CA GLY A 69 -28.19 19.85 25.32
C GLY A 69 -27.43 19.74 24.00
N TRP A 70 -27.18 20.86 23.31
CA TRP A 70 -26.44 20.86 22.06
C TRP A 70 -24.95 20.58 22.27
N TYR A 71 -24.38 21.12 23.35
CA TYR A 71 -23.00 20.82 23.76
C TYR A 71 -22.80 19.34 24.14
N LEU A 72 -23.74 18.76 24.89
CA LEU A 72 -23.72 17.32 25.20
C LEU A 72 -23.80 16.48 23.92
N PHE A 73 -24.68 16.84 23.00
CA PHE A 73 -24.85 16.12 21.73
C PHE A 73 -23.57 16.14 20.88
N THR A 74 -22.92 17.30 20.72
CA THR A 74 -21.67 17.39 19.94
C THR A 74 -20.51 16.68 20.62
N SER A 75 -20.45 16.71 21.96
CA SER A 75 -19.43 16.01 22.74
C SER A 75 -19.57 14.47 22.66
N VAL A 76 -20.80 13.96 22.72
CA VAL A 76 -21.08 12.53 22.51
C VAL A 76 -20.72 12.11 21.09
N LEU A 77 -21.10 12.88 20.06
CA LEU A 77 -20.70 12.60 18.67
C LEU A 77 -19.16 12.59 18.52
N ALA A 78 -18.47 13.56 19.12
CA ALA A 78 -17.00 13.62 19.10
C ALA A 78 -16.37 12.36 19.71
N SER A 79 -16.95 11.78 20.76
CA SER A 79 -16.48 10.53 21.36
C SER A 79 -16.71 9.28 20.50
N VAL A 80 -17.71 9.29 19.61
CA VAL A 80 -17.98 8.19 18.69
C VAL A 80 -16.97 8.17 17.54
N ILE A 81 -16.46 9.34 17.11
CA ILE A 81 -15.50 9.44 16.01
C ILE A 81 -14.32 8.46 16.17
N PRO A 82 -13.54 8.44 17.28
CA PRO A 82 -12.39 7.52 17.40
C PRO A 82 -12.72 6.02 17.27
N HIS A 83 -13.99 5.62 17.32
CA HIS A 83 -14.40 4.24 17.06
C HIS A 83 -14.22 3.82 15.59
N TYR A 84 -14.00 4.74 14.64
CA TYR A 84 -13.59 4.37 13.27
C TYR A 84 -12.25 3.61 13.25
N CYS A 85 -11.43 3.74 14.30
CA CYS A 85 -10.20 2.97 14.47
C CYS A 85 -10.45 1.46 14.55
N PHE A 86 -11.64 1.00 14.96
CA PHE A 86 -12.01 -0.43 14.92
C PHE A 86 -12.40 -0.89 13.50
N LEU A 87 -12.95 0.00 12.68
CA LEU A 87 -13.27 -0.27 11.27
C LEU A 87 -12.01 -0.28 10.40
N CYS A 88 -10.98 0.46 10.80
CA CYS A 88 -9.70 0.58 10.12
C CYS A 88 -8.98 -0.76 9.86
N PRO A 89 -8.74 -1.64 10.86
CA PRO A 89 -8.15 -2.97 10.64
C PRO A 89 -9.07 -3.89 9.80
N LEU A 90 -10.38 -3.70 9.88
CA LEU A 90 -11.36 -4.45 9.07
C LEU A 90 -11.24 -4.06 7.59
N MET A 91 -11.11 -2.76 7.30
CA MET A 91 -10.82 -2.24 5.96
C MET A 91 -9.46 -2.71 5.45
N PHE A 92 -8.42 -2.72 6.29
CA PHE A 92 -7.12 -3.31 5.95
C PHE A 92 -7.25 -4.77 5.53
N LEU A 93 -7.98 -5.59 6.30
CA LEU A 93 -8.19 -7.00 5.97
C LEU A 93 -8.92 -7.19 4.63
N ILE A 94 -9.91 -6.35 4.33
CA ILE A 94 -10.63 -6.37 3.05
C ILE A 94 -9.67 -6.01 1.91
N LEU A 95 -8.88 -4.95 2.04
CA LEU A 95 -7.91 -4.51 1.01
C LEU A 95 -6.82 -5.55 0.80
N ILE A 96 -6.33 -6.19 1.86
CA ILE A 96 -5.35 -7.29 1.77
C ILE A 96 -5.97 -8.48 1.04
N ARG A 97 -7.21 -8.88 1.37
CA ARG A 97 -7.91 -9.97 0.68
C ARG A 97 -8.09 -9.65 -0.80
N ARG A 98 -8.59 -8.47 -1.16
CA ARG A 98 -8.74 -8.05 -2.57
C ARG A 98 -7.41 -8.03 -3.31
N GLY A 99 -6.36 -7.48 -2.69
CA GLY A 99 -5.00 -7.46 -3.26
C GLY A 99 -4.36 -8.84 -3.41
N ARG A 100 -4.75 -9.84 -2.59
CA ARG A 100 -4.37 -11.24 -2.81
C ARG A 100 -5.11 -11.85 -4.01
N PHE A 101 -6.41 -11.61 -4.14
CA PHE A 101 -7.18 -12.11 -5.29
C PHE A 101 -6.67 -11.54 -6.61
N GLN A 102 -6.34 -10.25 -6.65
CA GLN A 102 -5.80 -9.63 -7.86
C GLN A 102 -4.41 -10.15 -8.23
N ARG A 103 -3.56 -10.44 -7.23
CA ARG A 103 -2.27 -11.13 -7.46
C ARG A 103 -2.46 -12.56 -7.93
N ALA A 104 -3.37 -13.32 -7.33
CA ALA A 104 -3.68 -14.69 -7.75
C ALA A 104 -4.23 -14.72 -9.18
N TYR A 105 -5.08 -13.76 -9.55
CA TYR A 105 -5.60 -13.59 -10.91
C TYR A 105 -4.47 -13.29 -11.91
N ASN A 106 -3.60 -12.32 -11.61
CA ASN A 106 -2.47 -11.99 -12.48
C ASN A 106 -1.51 -13.17 -12.67
N VAL A 107 -1.22 -13.91 -11.59
CA VAL A 107 -0.40 -15.13 -11.65
C VAL A 107 -1.10 -16.23 -12.46
N HIS A 108 -2.41 -16.42 -12.28
CA HIS A 108 -3.19 -17.37 -13.06
C HIS A 108 -3.22 -17.01 -14.55
N CYS A 109 -3.35 -15.73 -14.91
CA CYS A 109 -3.23 -15.26 -16.30
C CYS A 109 -1.83 -15.44 -16.89
N MET A 110 -0.77 -15.42 -16.06
CA MET A 110 0.60 -15.72 -16.50
C MET A 110 0.86 -17.22 -16.65
N ILE A 111 0.22 -18.07 -15.81
CA ILE A 111 0.39 -19.53 -15.82
C ILE A 111 -0.49 -20.21 -16.88
N ASN A 112 -1.63 -19.63 -17.25
CA ASN A 112 -2.48 -20.08 -18.35
C ASN A 112 -2.40 -19.12 -19.55
N PRO A 113 -1.27 -19.07 -20.27
CA PRO A 113 -1.19 -18.35 -21.52
C PRO A 113 -1.84 -19.19 -22.63
N GLU A 114 -3.13 -18.97 -22.91
CA GLU A 114 -3.66 -19.26 -24.25
C GLU A 114 -2.97 -18.38 -25.33
N LYS A 115 -2.10 -17.44 -24.94
CA LYS A 115 -1.25 -16.62 -25.82
C LYS A 115 0.23 -16.96 -25.64
N LYS A 116 0.85 -17.50 -26.69
CA LYS A 116 2.29 -17.76 -26.89
C LYS A 116 3.20 -17.24 -25.75
N PRO A 117 3.75 -18.11 -24.89
CA PRO A 117 4.50 -17.72 -23.68
C PRO A 117 5.72 -16.80 -23.96
N ASN A 118 6.25 -16.85 -25.18
CA ASN A 118 7.32 -15.96 -25.63
C ASN A 118 6.91 -14.49 -25.62
N ASP A 119 5.69 -14.15 -26.05
CA ASP A 119 5.27 -12.74 -26.15
C ASP A 119 5.16 -12.11 -24.76
N ILE A 120 4.65 -12.85 -23.77
CA ILE A 120 4.55 -12.36 -22.38
C ILE A 120 5.95 -12.21 -21.78
N TYR A 121 6.84 -13.17 -22.02
CA TYR A 121 8.22 -13.11 -21.54
C TYR A 121 8.97 -11.91 -22.13
N PHE A 122 8.91 -11.70 -23.45
CA PHE A 122 9.58 -10.58 -24.13
C PHE A 122 8.96 -9.22 -23.80
N THR A 123 7.63 -9.15 -23.59
CA THR A 123 6.96 -7.91 -23.17
C THR A 123 7.36 -7.54 -21.75
N ALA A 124 7.33 -8.50 -20.82
CA ALA A 124 7.79 -8.27 -19.45
C ALA A 124 9.29 -7.90 -19.39
N LEU A 125 10.11 -8.50 -20.26
CA LEU A 125 11.51 -8.11 -20.40
C LEU A 125 11.61 -6.66 -20.91
N ASN A 126 10.92 -6.31 -21.98
CA ASN A 126 10.96 -4.96 -22.57
C ASN A 126 10.49 -3.88 -21.59
N GLU A 127 9.44 -4.15 -20.80
CA GLU A 127 8.98 -3.27 -19.72
C GLU A 127 9.99 -3.15 -18.54
N GLN A 128 10.92 -4.09 -18.39
CA GLN A 128 12.02 -3.99 -17.42
C GLN A 128 13.22 -3.21 -17.94
N TRP A 129 13.38 -3.08 -19.27
CA TRP A 129 14.52 -2.42 -19.92
C TRP A 129 14.23 -0.98 -20.36
N GLN A 130 12.98 -0.51 -20.23
CA GLN A 130 12.60 0.91 -20.29
C GLN A 130 12.59 1.55 -18.90
#